data_AF-A0A6P8B3E7-F1
#
_entry.id   AF-A0A6P8B3E7-F1
#
_cell.length_a   1.000
_cell.length_b   1.000
_cell.length_c   1.000
_cell.angle_alpha   90.00
_cell.angle_beta   90.00
_cell.angle_gamma   90.00
#
_symmetry.space_group_name_H-M   'P 1'
#
loop_
_entity.id
_entity.type
_entity.pdbx_description
1 polymer ?
#
loop_
_entity_poly.entity_id
_entity_poly.type
_entity_poly.pdbx_seq_one_letter_code
_entity_poly.pdbx_strand_id
1 'polypeptide(L)'
;MHIRKHWQELVPRGGGLVQVKNAAGHENLGSPIVPKKQGEFSNLYMVSWVHQLHCLYFVMNAYDMVLRNGPSGAETHVPEGHSSVHSRHCFDYLKQVILCNLDMTLEGSKAHHEAGTDGYGQQHVCRSYPEALDWIDARRPWDTRDFIDLHEGGEV
;
A
#
# COMPACT_ATOMS: atom_id res chain seq x y z
N MET A 1 -16.12 12.40 -10.59
CA MET A 1 -15.13 11.80 -11.53
C MET A 1 -13.71 12.40 -11.44
N HIS A 2 -13.43 13.38 -10.56
CA HIS A 2 -12.10 14.04 -10.49
C HIS A 2 -11.11 13.39 -9.52
N ILE A 3 -11.59 12.84 -8.40
CA ILE A 3 -10.72 12.25 -7.36
C ILE A 3 -9.87 11.11 -7.92
N ARG A 4 -10.45 10.17 -8.68
CA ARG A 4 -9.72 9.02 -9.24
C ARG A 4 -8.62 9.43 -10.24
N LYS A 5 -8.79 10.54 -10.96
CA LYS A 5 -7.74 11.07 -11.85
C LYS A 5 -6.53 11.57 -11.07
N HIS A 6 -6.74 12.24 -9.95
CA HIS A 6 -5.63 12.73 -9.11
C HIS A 6 -4.78 11.59 -8.54
N TRP A 7 -5.34 10.40 -8.32
CA TRP A 7 -4.55 9.22 -7.91
C TRP A 7 -3.63 8.72 -9.02
N GLN A 8 -4.07 8.78 -10.28
CA GLN A 8 -3.26 8.36 -11.43
C GLN A 8 -2.08 9.30 -11.65
N GLU A 9 -2.22 10.58 -11.32
CA GLU A 9 -1.17 11.60 -11.41
C GLU A 9 -0.01 11.37 -10.43
N LEU A 10 -0.22 10.61 -9.35
CA LEU A 10 0.81 10.27 -8.37
C LEU A 10 1.73 9.14 -8.83
N VAL A 11 1.28 8.32 -9.77
CA VAL A 11 2.03 7.16 -10.26
C VAL A 11 2.91 7.60 -11.43
N PRO A 12 4.21 7.24 -11.46
CA PRO A 12 5.09 7.58 -12.57
C PRO A 12 4.65 6.91 -13.87
N ARG A 13 5.04 7.51 -15.00
CA ARG A 13 4.88 6.87 -16.31
C ARG A 13 5.54 5.49 -16.29
N GLY A 14 4.87 4.50 -16.90
CA GLY A 14 5.32 3.11 -16.84
C GLY A 14 4.84 2.34 -15.61
N GLY A 15 4.06 2.97 -14.71
CA GLY A 15 3.36 2.27 -13.63
C GLY A 15 4.26 1.70 -12.54
N GLY A 16 5.50 2.22 -12.41
CA GLY A 16 6.47 1.80 -11.40
C GLY A 16 7.35 0.62 -11.80
N LEU A 17 7.21 0.08 -13.03
CA LEU A 17 8.14 -0.92 -13.55
C LEU A 17 9.47 -0.27 -13.94
N VAL A 18 10.57 -0.87 -13.50
CA VAL A 18 11.93 -0.48 -13.84
C VAL A 18 12.69 -1.66 -14.41
N GLN A 19 13.60 -1.38 -15.34
CA GLN A 19 14.51 -2.36 -15.90
C GLN A 19 15.88 -2.23 -15.22
N VAL A 20 16.35 -3.32 -14.62
CA VAL A 20 17.67 -3.37 -13.96
C VAL A 20 18.69 -4.00 -14.90
N LYS A 21 19.71 -3.23 -15.26
CA LYS A 21 20.89 -3.77 -15.98
C LYS A 21 21.69 -4.62 -14.99
N ASN A 22 22.15 -5.79 -15.43
CA ASN A 22 22.95 -6.71 -14.61
C ASN A 22 22.27 -7.16 -13.30
N ALA A 23 20.99 -7.56 -13.36
CA ALA A 23 20.25 -8.07 -12.20
C ALA A 23 20.98 -9.19 -11.43
N ALA A 24 21.69 -10.07 -12.14
CA ALA A 24 22.47 -11.17 -11.55
C ALA A 24 23.63 -10.71 -10.63
N GLY A 25 24.05 -9.43 -10.71
CA GLY A 25 25.07 -8.87 -9.83
C GLY A 25 24.55 -8.34 -8.50
N HIS A 26 23.25 -8.46 -8.22
CA HIS A 26 22.62 -7.92 -7.01
C HIS A 26 22.08 -9.05 -6.12
N GLU A 27 22.73 -9.28 -4.98
CA GLU A 27 22.42 -10.41 -4.07
C GLU A 27 20.99 -10.36 -3.50
N ASN A 28 20.46 -9.16 -3.25
CA ASN A 28 19.16 -8.97 -2.61
C ASN A 28 18.01 -8.82 -3.60
N LEU A 29 18.28 -9.02 -4.89
CA LEU A 29 17.29 -8.85 -5.95
C LEU A 29 16.66 -10.21 -6.26
N GLY A 30 15.34 -10.29 -6.17
CA GLY A 30 14.60 -11.50 -6.51
C GLY A 30 14.62 -11.83 -8.01
N SER A 31 13.91 -12.90 -8.37
CA SER A 31 13.67 -13.26 -9.77
C SER A 31 12.98 -12.12 -10.52
N PRO A 32 13.36 -11.82 -11.76
CA PRO A 32 12.73 -10.75 -12.52
C PRO A 32 11.29 -11.10 -12.95
N ILE A 33 10.45 -10.09 -13.08
CA ILE A 33 9.11 -10.20 -13.65
C ILE A 33 9.23 -10.54 -15.14
N VAL A 34 8.50 -11.54 -15.61
CA VAL A 34 8.45 -11.91 -17.01
C VAL A 34 7.33 -11.12 -17.71
N PRO A 35 7.66 -10.30 -18.72
CA PRO A 35 6.65 -9.57 -19.46
C PRO A 35 5.80 -10.52 -20.32
N LYS A 36 4.49 -10.22 -20.42
CA LYS A 36 3.55 -10.99 -21.24
C LYS A 36 3.88 -11.01 -22.74
N LYS A 37 4.62 -10.01 -23.22
CA LYS A 37 5.16 -9.97 -24.58
C LYS A 37 6.68 -10.13 -24.50
N GLN A 38 7.16 -11.30 -24.90
CA GLN A 38 8.59 -11.61 -24.95
C GLN A 38 9.29 -10.74 -26.02
N GLY A 39 10.44 -10.15 -25.67
CA GLY A 39 11.32 -9.46 -26.63
C GLY A 39 11.45 -7.93 -26.49
N GLU A 40 10.59 -7.24 -25.74
CA GLU A 40 10.71 -5.77 -25.57
C GLU A 40 11.47 -5.36 -24.31
N PHE A 41 11.44 -6.18 -23.24
CA PHE A 41 12.08 -5.86 -21.96
C PHE A 41 12.59 -7.12 -21.26
N SER A 42 13.63 -6.97 -20.45
CA SER A 42 14.22 -8.02 -19.61
C SER A 42 14.55 -7.45 -18.23
N ASN A 43 14.68 -8.30 -17.21
CA ASN A 43 15.03 -7.88 -15.84
C ASN A 43 14.10 -6.78 -15.29
N LEU A 44 12.79 -7.02 -15.37
CA LEU A 44 11.78 -6.09 -14.88
C LEU A 44 11.52 -6.29 -13.40
N TYR A 45 11.38 -5.18 -12.69
CA TYR A 45 11.06 -5.14 -11.27
C TYR A 45 10.05 -4.02 -11.02
N MET A 46 9.19 -4.21 -10.03
CA MET A 46 8.22 -3.20 -9.59
C MET A 46 8.80 -2.42 -8.41
N VAL A 47 8.73 -1.10 -8.43
CA VAL A 47 9.12 -0.30 -7.26
C VAL A 47 8.03 -0.40 -6.18
N SER A 48 8.42 -0.74 -4.95
CA SER A 48 7.49 -1.12 -3.87
C SER A 48 6.48 -0.04 -3.53
N TRP A 49 6.88 1.22 -3.37
CA TRP A 49 5.92 2.29 -3.04
C TRP A 49 4.81 2.46 -4.10
N VAL A 50 5.10 2.18 -5.37
CA VAL A 50 4.11 2.22 -6.45
C VAL A 50 3.14 1.05 -6.32
N HIS A 51 3.64 -0.15 -5.98
CA HIS A 51 2.81 -1.31 -5.72
C HIS A 51 1.94 -1.12 -4.47
N GLN A 52 2.48 -0.56 -3.38
CA GLN A 52 1.75 -0.20 -2.17
C GLN A 52 0.60 0.78 -2.49
N LEU A 53 0.88 1.81 -3.29
CA LEU A 53 -0.12 2.79 -3.69
C LEU A 53 -1.21 2.16 -4.59
N HIS A 54 -0.82 1.27 -5.50
CA HIS A 54 -1.74 0.49 -6.33
C HIS A 54 -2.69 -0.37 -5.48
N CYS A 55 -2.15 -1.11 -4.51
CA CYS A 55 -2.92 -1.93 -3.58
C CYS A 55 -3.87 -1.09 -2.73
N LEU A 56 -3.40 0.05 -2.19
CA LEU A 56 -4.25 0.96 -1.41
C LEU A 56 -5.43 1.48 -2.25
N TYR A 57 -5.18 1.89 -3.49
CA TYR A 57 -6.22 2.32 -4.41
C TYR A 57 -7.22 1.20 -4.74
N PHE A 58 -6.74 -0.03 -4.94
CA PHE A 58 -7.60 -1.18 -5.21
C PHE A 58 -8.54 -1.47 -4.03
N VAL A 59 -8.01 -1.47 -2.79
CA VAL A 59 -8.81 -1.65 -1.57
C VAL A 59 -9.83 -0.53 -1.41
N MET A 60 -9.41 0.73 -1.59
CA MET A 60 -10.32 1.89 -1.54
C MET A 60 -11.45 1.76 -2.56
N ASN A 61 -11.14 1.35 -3.79
CA ASN A 61 -12.15 1.19 -4.85
C ASN A 61 -13.12 0.04 -4.54
N ALA A 62 -12.63 -1.10 -4.06
CA ALA A 62 -13.49 -2.21 -3.64
C ALA A 62 -14.39 -1.82 -2.48
N TYR A 63 -13.85 -1.12 -1.47
CA TYR A 63 -14.60 -0.60 -0.34
C TYR A 63 -15.71 0.37 -0.78
N ASP A 64 -15.38 1.38 -1.61
CA ASP A 64 -16.36 2.33 -2.16
C ASP A 64 -17.46 1.62 -2.95
N MET A 65 -17.13 0.51 -3.63
CA MET A 65 -18.13 -0.27 -4.36
C MET A 65 -19.10 -1.02 -3.45
N VAL A 66 -18.59 -1.68 -2.41
CA VAL A 66 -19.45 -2.34 -1.41
C VAL A 66 -20.30 -1.31 -0.65
N LEU A 67 -19.77 -0.13 -0.35
CA LEU A 67 -20.55 0.91 0.31
C LEU A 67 -21.72 1.42 -0.55
N ARG A 68 -21.46 1.69 -1.83
CA ARG A 68 -22.46 2.27 -2.74
C ARG A 68 -23.49 1.25 -3.18
N ASN A 69 -23.03 0.03 -3.45
CA ASN A 69 -23.81 -1.00 -4.11
C ASN A 69 -24.15 -2.19 -3.21
N GLY A 70 -23.75 -2.14 -1.93
CA GLY A 70 -23.92 -3.21 -0.95
C GLY A 70 -23.23 -4.53 -1.32
N PRO A 71 -23.37 -5.58 -0.48
CA PRO A 71 -22.75 -6.88 -0.73
C PRO A 71 -23.32 -7.59 -1.96
N SER A 72 -24.57 -7.30 -2.32
CA SER A 72 -25.26 -7.91 -3.46
C SER A 72 -25.04 -7.17 -4.79
N GLY A 73 -24.50 -5.96 -4.74
CA GLY A 73 -24.30 -5.12 -5.92
C GLY A 73 -25.58 -4.42 -6.42
N ALA A 74 -26.70 -4.56 -5.71
CA ALA A 74 -28.02 -4.07 -6.12
C ALA A 74 -28.50 -2.88 -5.28
N GLU A 75 -27.82 -2.58 -4.17
CA GLU A 75 -28.14 -1.45 -3.33
C GLU A 75 -27.84 -0.14 -4.09
N THR A 76 -28.69 0.86 -3.89
CA THR A 76 -28.57 2.17 -4.58
C THR A 76 -28.43 3.33 -3.60
N HIS A 77 -28.45 3.03 -2.30
CA HIS A 77 -28.43 4.00 -1.20
C HIS A 77 -27.48 3.50 -0.11
N VAL A 78 -26.60 4.38 0.35
CA VAL A 78 -25.68 4.11 1.47
C VAL A 78 -26.45 4.30 2.78
N PRO A 79 -26.54 3.30 3.68
CA PRO A 79 -27.22 3.45 4.96
C PRO A 79 -26.67 4.59 5.81
N GLU A 80 -27.54 5.29 6.52
CA GLU A 80 -27.17 6.33 7.49
C GLU A 80 -26.32 5.73 8.62
N GLY A 81 -25.30 6.46 9.09
CA GLY A 81 -24.35 5.95 10.10
C GLY A 81 -23.15 5.17 9.54
N HIS A 82 -23.10 4.88 8.24
CA HIS A 82 -21.84 4.44 7.62
C HIS A 82 -20.81 5.58 7.68
N SER A 83 -19.73 5.36 8.44
CA SER A 83 -18.67 6.34 8.74
C SER A 83 -17.79 6.65 7.52
N SER A 84 -18.40 7.14 6.44
CA SER A 84 -17.72 7.45 5.17
C SER A 84 -16.64 8.52 5.33
N VAL A 85 -16.74 9.36 6.35
CA VAL A 85 -15.76 10.41 6.66
C VAL A 85 -14.43 9.81 7.17
N HIS A 86 -14.49 8.87 8.11
CA HIS A 86 -13.29 8.26 8.70
C HIS A 86 -12.55 7.43 7.66
N SER A 87 -13.24 6.58 6.91
CA SER A 87 -12.60 5.76 5.88
C SER A 87 -11.93 6.62 4.79
N ARG A 88 -12.57 7.73 4.36
CA ARG A 88 -11.97 8.64 3.38
C ARG A 88 -10.68 9.27 3.88
N HIS A 89 -10.66 9.74 5.13
CA HIS A 89 -9.47 10.33 5.72
C HIS A 89 -8.36 9.28 5.91
N CYS A 90 -8.69 8.06 6.35
CA CYS A 90 -7.72 6.97 6.51
C CYS A 90 -7.03 6.63 5.18
N PHE A 91 -7.76 6.51 4.07
CA PHE A 91 -7.16 6.26 2.77
C PHE A 91 -6.24 7.41 2.33
N ASP A 92 -6.62 8.66 2.60
CA ASP A 92 -5.77 9.82 2.28
C ASP A 92 -4.51 9.88 3.16
N TYR A 93 -4.64 9.58 4.45
CA TYR A 93 -3.52 9.49 5.39
C TYR A 93 -2.52 8.41 4.98
N LEU A 94 -2.99 7.19 4.70
CA LEU A 94 -2.11 6.09 4.26
C LEU A 94 -1.41 6.41 2.93
N LYS A 95 -2.11 7.06 2.00
CA LYS A 95 -1.51 7.57 0.76
C LYS A 95 -0.37 8.54 1.04
N GLN A 96 -0.57 9.49 1.95
CA GLN A 96 0.48 10.45 2.34
C GLN A 96 1.67 9.75 3.00
N VAL A 97 1.44 8.74 3.85
CA VAL A 97 2.51 7.95 4.48
C VAL A 97 3.33 7.20 3.44
N ILE A 98 2.71 6.57 2.44
CA ILE A 98 3.42 5.92 1.33
C ILE A 98 4.30 6.92 0.58
N LEU A 99 3.74 8.09 0.24
CA LEU A 99 4.47 9.15 -0.48
C LEU A 99 5.56 9.84 0.36
N CYS A 100 5.48 9.76 1.69
CA CYS A 100 6.49 10.30 2.58
C CYS A 100 7.69 9.36 2.73
N ASN A 101 7.45 8.04 2.70
CA ASN A 101 8.50 7.04 2.90
C ASN A 101 9.12 6.54 1.60
N LEU A 102 8.37 6.54 0.49
CA LEU A 102 8.81 6.15 -0.87
C LEU A 102 9.74 4.93 -0.85
N ASP A 103 9.25 3.80 -0.35
CA ASP A 103 10.01 2.56 -0.36
C ASP A 103 10.44 2.18 -1.79
N MET A 104 11.75 2.32 -2.05
CA MET A 104 12.37 2.10 -3.36
C MET A 104 12.80 0.64 -3.57
N THR A 105 12.41 -0.28 -2.67
CA THR A 105 12.67 -1.72 -2.83
C THR A 105 12.14 -2.21 -4.18
N LEU A 106 12.94 -3.05 -4.85
CA LEU A 106 12.61 -3.59 -6.16
C LEU A 106 12.00 -4.98 -6.01
N GLU A 107 10.74 -5.10 -6.37
CA GLU A 107 9.97 -6.33 -6.22
C GLU A 107 9.99 -7.16 -7.49
N GLY A 108 10.40 -8.43 -7.34
CA GLY A 108 10.50 -9.42 -8.40
C GLY A 108 9.22 -10.23 -8.61
N SER A 109 9.32 -11.31 -9.39
CA SER A 109 8.19 -12.20 -9.67
C SER A 109 7.70 -12.97 -8.45
N LYS A 110 6.43 -13.39 -8.50
CA LYS A 110 5.82 -14.25 -7.48
C LYS A 110 6.45 -15.64 -7.50
N ALA A 111 6.54 -16.30 -6.34
CA ALA A 111 7.22 -17.60 -6.19
C ALA A 111 6.71 -18.74 -7.09
N HIS A 112 5.53 -18.60 -7.72
CA HIS A 112 4.93 -19.63 -8.60
C HIS A 112 4.31 -19.07 -9.89
N HIS A 113 4.48 -17.78 -10.17
CA HIS A 113 3.93 -17.14 -11.36
C HIS A 113 4.89 -16.09 -11.91
N GLU A 114 5.14 -16.17 -13.21
CA GLU A 114 6.10 -15.31 -13.88
C GLU A 114 5.58 -13.87 -14.11
N ALA A 115 4.26 -13.67 -14.06
CA ALA A 115 3.62 -12.39 -14.34
C ALA A 115 3.29 -11.60 -13.05
N GLY A 116 3.88 -10.41 -12.94
CA GLY A 116 3.65 -9.47 -11.84
C GLY A 116 4.39 -9.84 -10.55
N THR A 117 4.11 -9.08 -9.49
CA THR A 117 4.73 -9.24 -8.16
C THR A 117 3.65 -9.30 -7.08
N ASP A 118 3.94 -9.95 -5.95
CA ASP A 118 3.14 -9.92 -4.72
C ASP A 118 3.91 -9.25 -3.56
N GLY A 119 5.12 -8.73 -3.82
CA GLY A 119 5.99 -8.07 -2.86
C GLY A 119 6.67 -9.00 -1.85
N TYR A 120 6.35 -10.30 -1.82
CA TYR A 120 6.92 -11.21 -0.83
C TYR A 120 8.36 -11.60 -1.16
N GLY A 121 9.15 -11.86 -0.11
CA GLY A 121 10.54 -12.31 -0.21
C GLY A 121 11.53 -11.24 -0.68
N GLN A 122 11.09 -9.98 -0.81
CA GLN A 122 11.93 -8.86 -1.19
C GLN A 122 12.53 -8.20 0.06
N GLN A 123 13.77 -7.73 -0.05
CA GLN A 123 14.44 -7.12 1.09
C GLN A 123 14.13 -5.63 1.18
N HIS A 124 13.45 -5.24 2.25
CA HIS A 124 13.16 -3.85 2.58
C HIS A 124 14.14 -3.30 3.62
N VAL A 125 14.36 -1.98 3.60
CA VAL A 125 15.12 -1.27 4.64
C VAL A 125 14.13 -0.53 5.53
N CYS A 126 13.95 -1.03 6.75
CA CYS A 126 12.99 -0.50 7.70
C CYS A 126 13.64 0.40 8.75
N ARG A 127 12.85 1.30 9.35
CA ARG A 127 13.23 1.96 10.61
C ARG A 127 13.30 0.91 11.73
N SER A 128 14.18 1.13 12.71
CA SER A 128 14.32 0.24 13.87
C SER A 128 13.03 0.25 14.68
N TYR A 129 12.28 -0.86 14.62
CA TYR A 129 11.07 -1.07 15.42
C TYR A 129 11.32 -0.99 16.94
N PRO A 130 12.34 -1.67 17.51
CA PRO A 130 12.57 -1.60 18.95
C PRO A 130 12.94 -0.18 19.41
N GLU A 131 13.80 0.53 18.68
CA GLU A 131 14.15 1.92 19.05
C GLU A 131 12.94 2.86 18.96
N ALA A 132 12.08 2.67 17.95
CA ALA A 132 10.85 3.45 17.83
C ALA A 132 9.91 3.18 19.01
N LEU A 133 9.73 1.91 19.39
CA LEU A 133 8.93 1.54 20.54
C LEU A 133 9.48 2.12 21.85
N ASP A 134 10.77 1.92 22.12
CA ASP A 134 11.41 2.42 23.35
C ASP A 134 11.27 3.94 23.49
N TRP A 135 11.40 4.67 22.36
CA TRP A 135 11.23 6.11 22.35
C TRP A 135 9.81 6.56 22.70
N ILE A 136 8.79 5.88 22.14
CA ILE A 136 7.37 6.15 22.37
C ILE A 136 7.00 5.79 23.81
N ASP A 137 7.37 4.58 24.25
CA ASP A 137 7.03 4.07 25.57
C ASP A 137 7.60 4.98 26.67
N ALA A 138 8.83 5.48 26.54
CA ALA A 138 9.42 6.40 27.50
C ALA A 138 8.70 7.76 27.63
N ARG A 139 7.77 8.09 26.72
CA ARG A 139 7.08 9.39 26.62
C ARG A 139 5.56 9.27 26.61
N ARG A 140 5.02 8.08 26.81
CA ARG A 140 3.57 7.85 26.76
C ARG A 140 2.86 8.53 27.95
N PRO A 141 1.70 9.17 27.72
CA PRO A 141 0.91 9.77 28.79
C PRO A 141 0.08 8.73 29.58
N TRP A 142 -0.24 7.59 28.96
CA TRP A 142 -1.05 6.52 29.54
C TRP A 142 -0.45 5.14 29.23
N ASP A 143 -0.79 4.14 30.06
CA ASP A 143 -0.30 2.76 29.94
C ASP A 143 -1.22 1.84 29.11
N THR A 144 -2.32 2.36 28.54
CA THR A 144 -3.23 1.58 27.71
C THR A 144 -2.68 1.37 26.29
N ARG A 145 -3.15 0.31 25.62
CA ARG A 145 -2.77 -0.05 24.25
C ARG A 145 -4.02 -0.25 23.42
N ASP A 146 -4.57 0.85 22.92
CA ASP A 146 -5.85 0.85 22.22
C ASP A 146 -5.65 1.16 20.72
N PHE A 147 -6.31 0.39 19.86
CA PHE A 147 -6.33 0.62 18.40
C PHE A 147 -7.60 1.35 17.94
N ILE A 148 -8.64 1.32 18.76
CA ILE A 148 -9.91 2.01 18.58
C ILE A 148 -10.28 2.49 19.99
N ASP A 149 -10.00 3.75 20.31
CA ASP A 149 -10.34 4.31 21.62
C ASP A 149 -11.85 4.26 21.83
N LEU A 150 -12.27 3.48 22.83
CA LEU A 150 -13.61 3.50 23.44
C LEU A 150 -13.64 4.39 24.69
N HIS A 151 -12.69 5.32 24.85
CA HIS A 151 -12.65 6.21 26.01
C HIS A 151 -13.70 7.33 25.94
N GLU A 152 -14.96 6.93 25.90
CA GLU A 152 -16.03 7.66 26.59
C GLU A 152 -16.02 7.22 28.06
N GLY A 153 -15.55 8.09 28.95
CA GLY A 153 -15.89 8.05 30.38
C GLY A 153 -14.90 7.35 31.31
N GLY A 154 -14.02 8.14 31.92
CA GLY A 154 -13.25 7.75 33.10
C GLY A 154 -12.63 8.98 33.75
N GLU A 155 -13.31 9.51 34.77
CA GLU A 155 -12.92 10.68 35.57
C GLU A 155 -11.53 10.51 36.19
N VAL A 156 -10.78 11.63 36.25
CA VAL A 156 -9.71 11.87 37.23
C VAL A 156 -10.22 12.94 38.19
#